data_AF-A0A947AC51-F1
#
_entry.id   AF-A0A947AC51-F1
#
_cell.length_a   1.000
_cell.length_b   1.000
_cell.length_c   1.000
_cell.angle_alpha   90.00
_cell.angle_beta   90.00
_cell.angle_gamma   90.00
#
_symmetry.space_group_name_H-M   'P 1'
#
loop_
_entity.id
_entity.type
_entity.pdbx_description
1 polymer ?
#
loop_
_entity_poly.entity_id
_entity_poly.type
_entity_poly.pdbx_seq_one_letter_code
_entity_poly.pdbx_strand_id
1 'polypeptide(L)' 'FLEYRSSGQPEKSVVQGENKDRQSVYDAIAKKEGVDSKLVGQRRAKQILSVGSSGHWFQKPDGSWFKK' A
#
# COMPACT_ATOMS: atom_id res chain seq x y z
N PHE A 1 -0.01 -2.32 1.47
CA PHE A 1 -1.45 -2.01 1.67
C PHE A 1 -1.58 -0.86 2.65
N LEU A 2 -2.75 -0.24 2.73
CA LEU A 2 -3.07 0.76 3.74
C LEU A 2 -3.38 0.08 5.08
N GLU A 3 -3.03 0.73 6.18
CA GLU A 3 -3.32 0.24 7.52
C GLU A 3 -4.05 1.31 8.34
N TYR A 4 -5.14 0.90 8.97
CA TYR A 4 -5.90 1.78 9.84
C TYR A 4 -5.23 1.89 11.20
N ARG A 5 -4.82 3.10 11.62
CA ARG A 5 -4.02 3.31 12.84
C ARG A 5 -4.77 3.94 14.01
N SER A 6 -5.89 4.63 13.78
CA SER A 6 -6.66 5.22 14.90
C SER A 6 -7.52 4.15 15.60
N SER A 7 -7.66 4.26 16.92
CA SER A 7 -8.40 3.28 17.74
C SER A 7 -9.89 3.24 17.42
N GLY A 8 -10.48 4.37 17.01
CA GLY A 8 -11.91 4.46 16.66
C GLY A 8 -12.27 3.78 15.34
N GLN A 9 -11.28 3.50 14.48
CA GLN A 9 -11.47 2.85 13.18
C GLN A 9 -12.61 3.43 12.28
N PRO A 10 -12.93 4.75 12.27
CA PRO A 10 -13.94 5.25 11.35
C PRO A 10 -13.54 4.97 9.91
N GLU A 11 -14.47 4.47 9.09
CA GLU A 11 -14.23 4.11 7.68
C GLU A 11 -13.27 2.92 7.45
N LYS A 12 -13.13 2.01 8.42
CA LYS A 12 -12.40 0.74 8.24
C LYS A 12 -12.81 -0.02 6.97
N SER A 13 -14.10 -0.01 6.64
CA SER A 13 -14.65 -0.64 5.44
C SER A 13 -14.08 -0.03 4.15
N VAL A 14 -13.87 1.28 4.11
CA VAL A 14 -13.26 1.99 2.97
C VAL A 14 -11.82 1.53 2.79
N VAL A 15 -11.03 1.49 3.87
CA VAL A 15 -9.64 1.01 3.82
C VAL A 15 -9.56 -0.45 3.36
N GLN A 16 -10.48 -1.30 3.82
CA GLN A 16 -10.55 -2.69 3.37
C GLN A 16 -10.93 -2.82 1.90
N GLY A 17 -11.89 -2.02 1.42
CA GLY A 17 -12.29 -1.95 0.01
C GLY A 17 -11.13 -1.55 -0.89
N GLU A 18 -10.46 -0.43 -0.57
CA GLU A 18 -9.29 0.05 -1.30
C GLU A 18 -8.16 -1.00 -1.34
N ASN A 19 -7.92 -1.71 -0.23
CA ASN A 19 -6.92 -2.77 -0.21
C ASN A 19 -7.32 -3.97 -1.10
N LYS A 20 -8.61 -4.31 -1.17
CA LYS A 20 -9.12 -5.38 -2.06
C LYS A 20 -8.99 -5.00 -3.53
N ASP A 21 -9.28 -3.74 -3.86
CA ASP A 21 -9.13 -3.22 -5.23
C ASP A 21 -7.65 -3.23 -5.65
N ARG A 22 -6.75 -2.78 -4.77
CA ARG A 22 -5.30 -2.85 -4.99
C ARG A 22 -4.81 -4.27 -5.21
N GLN A 23 -5.30 -5.24 -4.42
CA GLN A 23 -4.92 -6.64 -4.60
C GLN A 23 -5.32 -7.13 -5.99
N SER A 24 -6.56 -6.88 -6.41
CA SER A 24 -7.07 -7.26 -7.74
C SER A 24 -6.22 -6.68 -8.88
N VAL A 25 -5.83 -5.40 -8.76
CA VAL A 25 -4.97 -4.74 -9.74
C VAL A 25 -3.55 -5.32 -9.72
N TYR A 26 -2.98 -5.56 -8.54
CA TYR A 26 -1.62 -6.10 -8.43
C TYR A 26 -1.53 -7.52 -9.00
N ASP A 27 -2.55 -8.35 -8.77
CA ASP A 27 -2.61 -9.70 -9.33
C ASP A 27 -2.74 -9.69 -10.86
N ALA A 28 -3.53 -8.77 -11.41
CA ALA A 28 -3.65 -8.61 -12.86
C ALA A 28 -2.32 -8.19 -13.50
N ILE A 29 -1.61 -7.23 -12.90
CA ILE A 29 -0.28 -6.79 -13.36
C ILE A 29 0.73 -7.94 -13.22
N ALA A 30 0.76 -8.61 -12.07
CA ALA A 30 1.65 -9.74 -11.81
C ALA A 30 1.49 -10.84 -12.86
N LYS A 31 0.25 -11.22 -13.18
CA LYS A 31 -0.07 -12.20 -14.22
C LYS A 31 0.40 -11.74 -15.61
N LYS A 32 0.19 -10.47 -15.94
CA LYS A 32 0.60 -9.91 -17.24
C LYS A 32 2.12 -9.91 -17.42
N GLU A 33 2.85 -9.56 -16.36
CA GLU A 33 4.31 -9.38 -16.39
C GLU A 33 5.08 -10.67 -16.01
N GLY A 34 4.39 -11.74 -15.61
CA GLY A 34 5.01 -13.00 -15.21
C GLY A 34 5.78 -12.92 -13.89
N VAL A 35 5.34 -12.07 -12.96
CA VAL A 35 6.00 -11.83 -11.66
C VAL A 35 5.06 -12.06 -10.47
N ASP A 36 5.57 -11.96 -9.26
CA ASP A 36 4.79 -12.05 -8.02
C ASP A 36 4.09 -10.72 -7.68
N SER A 37 2.83 -10.75 -7.22
CA SER A 37 2.07 -9.54 -6.87
C SER A 37 2.64 -8.79 -5.66
N LYS A 38 3.40 -9.46 -4.78
CA LYS A 38 4.22 -8.83 -3.73
C LYS A 38 5.28 -7.90 -4.33
N LEU A 39 5.94 -8.30 -5.42
CA LEU A 39 6.92 -7.46 -6.09
C LEU A 39 6.26 -6.21 -6.68
N VAL A 40 5.08 -6.37 -7.29
CA VAL A 40 4.27 -5.24 -7.79
C VAL A 40 3.92 -4.27 -6.65
N GLY A 41 3.44 -4.79 -5.52
CA GLY A 41 3.13 -4.00 -4.33
C GLY A 41 4.34 -3.25 -3.77
N GLN A 42 5.51 -3.89 -3.72
CA GLN A 42 6.76 -3.24 -3.29
C GLN A 42 7.19 -2.10 -4.23
N ARG A 43 7.07 -2.31 -5.55
CA ARG A 43 7.35 -1.26 -6.55
C ARG A 43 6.38 -0.09 -6.40
N ARG A 44 5.09 -0.38 -6.18
CA ARG A 44 4.08 0.65 -5.94
C ARG A 44 4.34 1.43 -4.65
N ALA A 45 4.75 0.77 -3.57
CA ALA A 45 5.12 1.44 -2.32
C ALA A 45 6.28 2.44 -2.54
N LYS A 46 7.30 2.07 -3.32
CA LYS A 46 8.40 2.97 -3.69
C LYS A 46 7.92 4.19 -4.49
N GLN A 47 7.00 4.00 -5.44
CA GLN A 47 6.41 5.12 -6.20
C GLN A 47 5.57 6.06 -5.32
N ILE A 48 4.77 5.51 -4.39
CA ILE A 48 4.00 6.33 -3.45
C ILE A 48 4.94 7.15 -2.56
N LEU A 49 6.05 6.56 -2.09
CA LEU A 49 7.06 7.29 -1.34
C LEU A 49 7.72 8.41 -2.17
N SER A 50 8.01 8.17 -3.46
CA SER A 50 8.68 9.17 -4.29
C SER A 50 7.82 10.41 -4.52
N VAL A 51 6.52 10.23 -4.77
CA VAL A 51 5.58 11.34 -5.02
C VAL A 51 4.87 11.86 -3.77
N GLY A 52 5.05 11.17 -2.63
CA GLY A 52 4.39 11.53 -1.39
C GLY A 52 4.88 12.85 -0.81
N SER A 53 3.95 13.63 -0.27
CA SER A 53 4.22 14.91 0.39
C SER A 53 5.03 14.73 1.68
N SER A 54 5.76 15.80 2.06
CA SER A 54 6.29 15.90 3.41
C SER A 54 5.14 15.90 4.42
N GLY A 55 5.42 15.32 5.59
CA GLY A 55 4.48 15.10 6.66
C GLY A 55 3.66 13.80 6.57
N HIS A 56 3.70 13.09 5.44
CA HIS A 56 3.02 11.80 5.30
C HIS A 56 3.82 10.65 5.93
N TRP A 57 3.11 9.65 6.45
CA TRP A 57 3.68 8.45 7.03
C TRP A 57 3.80 7.34 6.00
N PHE A 58 4.97 6.70 5.97
CA PHE A 58 5.28 5.56 5.09
C PHE A 58 5.87 4.41 5.90
N GLN A 59 5.53 3.19 5.50
CA GLN A 59 6.06 1.97 6.11
C GLN A 59 7.31 1.51 5.39
N LYS A 60 8.36 1.21 6.14
CA LYS A 60 9.59 0.56 5.68
C LYS A 60 9.37 -0.95 5.49
N PRO A 61 10.25 -1.64 4.73
CA PRO A 61 10.17 -3.09 4.56
C PRO A 61 10.24 -3.89 5.87
N ASP A 62 10.88 -3.35 6.90
CA ASP A 62 10.96 -3.93 8.25
C ASP A 62 9.68 -3.74 9.09
N GLY A 63 8.65 -3.09 8.51
CA GLY A 63 7.38 -2.80 9.17
C GLY A 63 7.37 -1.52 10.00
N SER A 64 8.53 -0.89 10.23
CA SER A 64 8.61 0.38 10.96
C SER A 64 8.10 1.55 10.12
N TRP A 65 7.52 2.55 10.77
CA TRP A 65 6.97 3.72 10.09
C TRP A 65 7.90 4.91 10.24
N PHE A 66 7.93 5.76 9.22
CA PHE A 66 8.59 7.05 9.28
C PHE A 66 7.73 8.12 8.62
N LYS A 67 7.89 9.36 9.07
CA LYS A 67 7.29 10.54 8.47
C LYS A 67 8.30 11.15 7.50
N LYS A 68 7.92 11.29 6.23
CA LYS A 68 8.73 12.01 5.23
C LYS A 68 8.72 13.51 5.53
#